data_AF-A0A507BVB2-F1
#
_entry.id   AF-A0A507BVB2-F1
#
_cell.length_a   1.000
_cell.length_b   1.000
_cell.length_c   1.000
_cell.angle_alpha   90.00
_cell.angle_beta   90.00
_cell.angle_gamma   90.00
#
_symmetry.space_group_name_H-M   'P 1'
#
loop_
_entity.id
_entity.type
_entity.pdbx_description
1 polymer ?
#
loop_
_entity_poly.entity_id
_entity_poly.type
_entity_poly.pdbx_seq_one_letter_code
_entity_poly.pdbx_strand_id
1 'polypeptide(L)'
;MSTEAYIPKVIKKPDVANMRVNYSQNVLVEEQGVDPNPWKLFQTWFEEAKDSNPPDREVNAMVLATSVDNRVSSRVVLMKDYDERGFVFYTNYESRKASQIKANPHVGLNFWWGQRSVRIEGVAEKVSEEESTEYYNSRPKGSRLGAWASHQSSVLPSRKPLEEEYKRLEHEYAHADAIPKPPFWGGFRVKPEVIEFWQEWSSKELLQNGDEVVILYCVPDAEPNIDTDSIFMPSANTGQEAEIAEAAKFAEQWASTLKEALQKNNKEITTQVDVDVGSPGPLICLKVQKWSPRFVILGTHGRGLVSNWLMGSVSQ
;
A
#
# COMPACT_ATOMS: atom_id res chain seq x y z
N MET A 1 -13.23 36.74 -19.66
CA MET A 1 -11.91 36.32 -19.16
C MET A 1 -11.27 35.51 -20.26
N SER A 2 -10.12 35.95 -20.79
CA SER A 2 -9.44 35.25 -21.88
C SER A 2 -8.97 33.88 -21.37
N THR A 3 -9.32 32.82 -22.10
CA THR A 3 -8.73 31.51 -21.95
C THR A 3 -7.36 31.53 -22.64
N GLU A 4 -6.38 32.17 -22.01
CA GLU A 4 -4.98 31.93 -22.38
C GLU A 4 -4.65 30.49 -21.98
N ALA A 5 -4.28 29.68 -22.97
CA ALA A 5 -3.86 28.31 -22.75
C ALA A 5 -2.65 28.32 -21.81
N TYR A 6 -2.74 27.57 -20.70
CA TYR A 6 -1.62 27.34 -19.81
C TYR A 6 -0.49 26.66 -20.60
N ILE A 7 0.59 27.39 -20.86
CA ILE A 7 1.83 26.82 -21.40
C ILE A 7 2.62 26.29 -20.20
N PRO A 8 2.83 24.97 -20.07
CA PRO A 8 3.59 24.42 -18.96
C PRO A 8 5.02 24.96 -19.00
N LYS A 9 5.45 25.63 -17.92
CA LYS A 9 6.88 25.95 -17.74
C LYS A 9 7.64 24.63 -17.67
N VAL A 10 8.79 24.54 -18.33
CA VAL A 10 9.67 23.37 -18.27
C VAL A 10 10.05 23.12 -16.81
N ILE A 11 9.52 22.06 -16.22
CA ILE A 11 9.83 21.64 -14.85
C ILE A 11 11.20 20.97 -14.89
N LYS A 12 12.17 21.50 -14.14
CA LYS A 12 13.47 20.83 -13.95
C LYS A 12 13.22 19.45 -13.35
N LYS A 13 13.73 18.39 -13.98
CA LYS A 13 13.54 17.00 -13.53
C LYS A 13 14.09 16.83 -12.10
N PRO A 14 13.25 16.56 -11.09
CA PRO A 14 13.71 16.31 -9.73
C PRO A 14 14.30 14.90 -9.61
N ASP A 15 15.26 14.73 -8.70
CA ASP A 15 15.87 13.41 -8.40
C ASP A 15 15.04 12.65 -7.36
N VAL A 16 13.81 12.31 -7.74
CA VAL A 16 12.88 11.57 -6.87
C VAL A 16 13.31 10.12 -6.64
N ALA A 17 14.12 9.55 -7.55
CA ALA A 17 14.54 8.15 -7.48
C ALA A 17 15.46 7.89 -6.28
N ASN A 18 16.28 8.87 -5.89
CA ASN A 18 17.23 8.74 -4.78
C ASN A 18 16.68 9.17 -3.41
N MET A 19 15.37 9.47 -3.30
CA MET A 19 14.74 9.86 -2.04
C MET A 19 14.30 8.66 -1.16
N ARG A 20 14.62 7.42 -1.57
CA ARG A 20 14.20 6.20 -0.85
C ARG A 20 14.82 6.17 0.55
N VAL A 21 13.97 6.02 1.55
CA VAL A 21 14.37 5.76 2.94
C VAL A 21 14.54 4.26 3.11
N ASN A 22 15.68 3.84 3.66
CA ASN A 22 15.91 2.45 4.04
C ASN A 22 15.38 2.22 5.45
N TYR A 23 14.35 1.39 5.57
CA TYR A 23 13.81 0.96 6.85
C TYR A 23 14.55 -0.30 7.32
N SER A 24 14.83 -0.39 8.63
CA SER A 24 15.70 -1.44 9.20
C SER A 24 15.13 -2.01 10.51
N GLN A 25 13.81 -2.02 10.68
CA GLN A 25 13.19 -2.42 11.95
C GLN A 25 11.98 -3.33 11.74
N ASN A 26 11.93 -4.37 12.58
CA ASN A 26 10.81 -5.27 12.89
C ASN A 26 10.08 -5.85 11.67
N VAL A 27 10.48 -7.06 11.32
CA VAL A 27 9.95 -7.86 10.21
C VAL A 27 8.62 -8.50 10.62
N LEU A 28 7.63 -8.48 9.73
CA LEU A 28 6.44 -9.32 9.86
C LEU A 28 6.81 -10.73 9.38
N VAL A 29 7.17 -11.62 10.30
CA VAL A 29 7.50 -13.02 9.99
C VAL A 29 6.39 -13.91 10.52
N GLU A 30 5.81 -14.76 9.67
CA GLU A 30 4.77 -15.73 10.07
C GLU A 30 5.24 -16.63 11.22
N GLU A 31 6.52 -17.03 11.17
CA GLU A 31 7.24 -17.82 12.20
C GLU A 31 7.27 -17.13 13.57
N GLN A 32 7.11 -15.80 13.64
CA GLN A 32 7.06 -15.03 14.88
C GLN A 32 5.65 -14.93 15.50
N GLY A 33 4.65 -15.62 14.90
CA GLY A 33 3.31 -15.71 15.47
C GLY A 33 2.42 -14.53 15.11
N VAL A 34 2.22 -14.30 13.80
CA VAL A 34 1.19 -13.36 13.33
C VAL A 34 -0.19 -13.90 13.75
N ASP A 35 -0.91 -13.15 14.58
CA ASP A 35 -2.25 -13.57 15.02
C ASP A 35 -3.18 -13.63 13.80
N PRO A 36 -3.88 -14.75 13.55
CA PRO A 36 -4.76 -14.89 12.40
C PRO A 36 -5.98 -13.95 12.47
N ASN A 37 -6.25 -13.34 13.62
CA ASN A 37 -7.28 -12.31 13.75
C ASN A 37 -6.74 -10.95 13.26
N PRO A 38 -7.24 -10.43 12.12
CA PRO A 38 -6.75 -9.17 11.57
C PRO A 38 -7.00 -7.96 12.49
N TRP A 39 -8.02 -8.00 13.35
CA TRP A 39 -8.29 -6.92 14.31
C TRP A 39 -7.21 -6.81 15.39
N LYS A 40 -6.73 -7.95 15.88
CA LYS A 40 -5.63 -7.96 16.85
C LYS A 40 -4.33 -7.49 16.21
N LEU A 41 -4.04 -7.93 14.97
CA LEU A 41 -2.86 -7.45 14.24
C LEU A 41 -2.91 -5.94 14.00
N PHE A 42 -4.08 -5.41 13.59
CA PHE A 42 -4.30 -3.97 13.48
C PHE A 42 -4.07 -3.26 14.81
N GLN A 43 -4.65 -3.74 15.90
CA GLN A 43 -4.51 -3.13 17.22
C GLN A 43 -3.04 -3.07 17.66
N THR A 44 -2.31 -4.18 17.50
CA THR A 44 -0.87 -4.24 17.80
C THR A 44 -0.08 -3.24 16.96
N TRP A 45 -0.29 -3.21 15.64
CA TRP A 45 0.43 -2.29 14.76
C TRP A 45 0.08 -0.83 15.02
N PHE A 46 -1.18 -0.53 15.31
CA PHE A 46 -1.64 0.81 15.64
C PHE A 46 -1.01 1.31 16.94
N GLU A 47 -0.92 0.45 17.97
CA GLU A 47 -0.28 0.78 19.24
C GLU A 47 1.23 0.98 19.08
N GLU A 48 1.92 0.11 18.33
CA GLU A 48 3.34 0.28 18.00
C GLU A 48 3.60 1.58 17.21
N ALA A 49 2.73 1.90 16.25
CA ALA A 49 2.81 3.16 15.51
C ALA A 49 2.57 4.37 16.42
N LYS A 50 1.67 4.25 17.39
CA LYS A 50 1.41 5.28 18.41
C LYS A 50 2.60 5.46 19.36
N ASP A 51 3.26 4.38 19.78
CA ASP A 51 4.36 4.43 20.75
C ASP A 51 5.67 4.89 20.13
N SER A 52 5.89 4.64 18.83
CA SER A 52 7.04 5.18 18.07
C SER A 52 6.96 6.69 17.81
N ASN A 53 5.86 7.32 18.23
CA ASN A 53 5.40 8.71 18.05
C ASN A 53 6.48 9.75 17.65
N PRO A 54 6.73 9.96 16.35
CA PRO A 54 7.38 11.19 15.92
C PRO A 54 6.40 12.35 16.24
N PRO A 55 6.84 13.44 16.89
CA PRO A 55 5.96 14.51 17.37
C PRO A 55 5.09 15.18 16.29
N ASP A 56 5.38 14.93 15.01
CA ASP A 56 4.74 15.56 13.86
C ASP A 56 3.80 14.61 13.07
N ARG A 57 3.42 13.43 13.60
CA ARG A 57 2.57 12.47 12.87
C ARG A 57 1.25 12.15 13.57
N GLU A 58 0.15 12.32 12.85
CA GLU A 58 -1.17 11.83 13.26
C GLU A 58 -1.30 10.34 12.89
N VAL A 59 -1.01 9.43 13.83
CA VAL A 59 -1.05 7.97 13.59
C VAL A 59 -2.42 7.46 13.16
N ASN A 60 -3.49 8.11 13.62
CA ASN A 60 -4.87 7.84 13.24
C ASN A 60 -5.31 8.51 11.92
N ALA A 61 -4.40 9.18 11.21
CA ALA A 61 -4.69 9.67 9.87
C ALA A 61 -4.69 8.52 8.86
N MET A 62 -5.70 8.51 7.99
CA MET A 62 -5.87 7.53 6.94
C MET A 62 -6.31 8.20 5.64
N VAL A 63 -5.87 7.66 4.50
CA VAL A 63 -6.37 8.09 3.20
C VAL A 63 -7.68 7.34 2.91
N LEU A 64 -8.77 8.08 2.75
CA LEU A 64 -10.05 7.56 2.28
C LEU A 64 -10.14 7.72 0.76
N ALA A 65 -10.35 6.62 0.06
CA ALA A 65 -10.69 6.55 -1.36
C ALA A 65 -12.19 6.27 -1.54
N THR A 66 -12.80 6.97 -2.49
CA THR A 66 -14.24 6.90 -2.83
C THR A 66 -14.37 6.96 -4.34
N SER A 67 -15.34 6.26 -4.93
CA SER A 67 -15.53 6.23 -6.38
C SER A 67 -16.98 6.37 -6.79
N VAL A 68 -17.24 7.13 -7.85
CA VAL A 68 -18.54 7.24 -8.53
C VAL A 68 -18.27 7.38 -10.02
N ASP A 69 -19.08 6.71 -10.86
CA ASP A 69 -18.98 6.76 -12.32
C ASP A 69 -17.56 6.47 -12.86
N ASN A 70 -16.92 5.42 -12.31
CA ASN A 70 -15.52 5.04 -12.61
C ASN A 70 -14.48 6.14 -12.35
N ARG A 71 -14.83 7.19 -11.58
CA ARG A 71 -13.91 8.23 -11.14
C ARG A 71 -13.61 8.09 -9.66
N VAL A 72 -12.32 7.91 -9.35
CA VAL A 72 -11.82 7.81 -7.98
C VAL A 72 -11.45 9.20 -7.45
N SER A 73 -11.71 9.44 -6.17
CA SER A 73 -11.11 10.56 -5.45
C SER A 73 -10.68 10.12 -4.05
N SER A 74 -9.56 10.67 -3.60
CA SER A 74 -9.02 10.41 -2.27
C SER A 74 -8.80 11.68 -1.47
N ARG A 75 -8.75 11.54 -0.14
CA ARG A 75 -8.35 12.58 0.82
C ARG A 75 -7.95 11.95 2.14
N VAL A 76 -7.17 12.68 2.94
CA VAL A 76 -6.91 12.30 4.33
C VAL A 76 -8.15 12.56 5.19
N VAL A 77 -8.49 11.61 6.03
CA VAL A 77 -9.47 11.70 7.13
C VAL A 77 -8.84 11.13 8.39
N LEU A 78 -9.43 11.43 9.55
CA LEU A 78 -8.95 10.88 10.82
C LEU A 78 -9.89 9.78 11.29
N MET A 79 -9.33 8.61 11.57
CA MET A 79 -10.00 7.58 12.35
C MET A 79 -10.23 8.12 13.76
N LYS A 80 -11.47 8.01 14.24
CA LYS A 80 -11.89 8.48 15.56
C LYS A 80 -12.28 7.36 16.50
N ASP A 81 -12.63 6.21 15.93
CA ASP A 81 -12.93 5.01 16.67
C ASP A 81 -12.73 3.79 15.77
N TYR A 82 -12.55 2.61 16.36
CA TYR A 82 -12.56 1.34 15.67
C TYR A 82 -12.92 0.20 16.64
N ASP A 83 -13.67 -0.76 16.15
CA ASP A 83 -13.97 -2.02 16.83
C ASP A 83 -14.24 -3.10 15.78
N GLU A 84 -14.64 -4.30 16.19
CA GLU A 84 -14.93 -5.41 15.27
C GLU A 84 -16.02 -5.09 14.23
N ARG A 85 -16.83 -4.04 14.44
CA ARG A 85 -17.84 -3.56 13.48
C ARG A 85 -17.24 -2.69 12.38
N GLY A 86 -16.04 -2.14 12.55
CA GLY A 86 -15.40 -1.31 11.52
C GLY A 86 -14.63 -0.09 12.02
N PHE A 87 -14.14 0.70 11.07
CA PHE A 87 -13.38 1.94 11.32
C PHE A 87 -14.27 3.17 11.17
N VAL A 88 -14.25 4.08 12.15
CA VAL A 88 -15.14 5.24 12.17
C VAL A 88 -14.39 6.54 11.88
N PHE A 89 -14.95 7.36 11.00
CA PHE A 89 -14.54 8.75 10.79
C PHE A 89 -15.75 9.68 10.72
N TYR A 90 -15.55 10.95 11.07
CA TYR A 90 -16.62 11.95 11.09
C TYR A 90 -16.42 13.03 10.03
N THR A 91 -17.50 13.47 9.40
CA THR A 91 -17.43 14.39 8.27
C THR A 91 -18.73 15.19 8.08
N ASN A 92 -18.73 16.08 7.09
CA ASN A 92 -19.95 16.75 6.62
C ASN A 92 -20.61 15.88 5.53
N TYR A 93 -21.88 15.52 5.72
CA TYR A 93 -22.70 14.71 4.82
C TYR A 93 -23.00 15.38 3.47
N GLU A 94 -22.80 16.69 3.35
CA GLU A 94 -22.90 17.45 2.09
C GLU A 94 -21.59 17.48 1.30
N SER A 95 -20.50 16.97 1.88
CA SER A 95 -19.19 16.98 1.22
C SER A 95 -19.15 16.02 0.04
N ARG A 96 -18.22 16.27 -0.91
CA ARG A 96 -18.01 15.39 -2.08
C ARG A 96 -17.81 13.92 -1.72
N LYS A 97 -17.10 13.61 -0.62
CA LYS A 97 -16.88 12.23 -0.20
C LYS A 97 -18.17 11.56 0.27
N ALA A 98 -19.03 12.31 0.95
CA ALA A 98 -20.28 11.78 1.50
C ALA A 98 -21.32 11.60 0.39
N SER A 99 -21.38 12.50 -0.59
CA SER A 99 -22.20 12.30 -1.77
C SER A 99 -21.73 11.10 -2.60
N GLN A 100 -20.41 10.90 -2.70
CA GLN A 100 -19.84 9.71 -3.34
C GLN A 100 -20.19 8.42 -2.59
N ILE A 101 -20.02 8.38 -1.26
CA ILE A 101 -20.39 7.24 -0.41
C ILE A 101 -21.89 6.93 -0.52
N LYS A 102 -22.75 7.95 -0.60
CA LYS A 102 -24.19 7.76 -0.77
C LYS A 102 -24.53 7.10 -2.11
N ALA A 103 -23.79 7.41 -3.17
CA ALA A 103 -24.00 6.83 -4.50
C ALA A 103 -23.35 5.44 -4.65
N ASN A 104 -22.19 5.24 -4.03
CA ASN A 104 -21.47 3.98 -3.98
C ASN A 104 -20.82 3.82 -2.59
N PRO A 105 -21.32 2.91 -1.74
CA PRO A 105 -20.84 2.78 -0.38
C PRO A 105 -19.49 2.04 -0.28
N HIS A 106 -18.97 1.47 -1.38
CA HIS A 106 -17.67 0.82 -1.37
C HIS A 106 -16.54 1.85 -1.31
N VAL A 107 -15.68 1.71 -0.30
CA VAL A 107 -14.57 2.63 -0.03
C VAL A 107 -13.28 1.88 0.27
N GLY A 108 -12.16 2.56 0.07
CA GLY A 108 -10.84 2.10 0.51
C GLY A 108 -10.29 3.02 1.59
N LEU A 109 -9.64 2.45 2.60
CA LEU A 109 -8.83 3.16 3.59
C LEU A 109 -7.38 2.71 3.46
N ASN A 110 -6.45 3.63 3.69
CA ASN A 110 -5.02 3.30 3.77
C ASN A 110 -4.36 4.06 4.90
N PHE A 111 -3.83 3.33 5.87
CA PHE A 111 -2.90 3.84 6.89
C PHE A 111 -1.48 3.74 6.37
N TRP A 112 -0.67 4.77 6.63
CA TRP A 112 0.75 4.76 6.27
C TRP A 112 1.58 5.19 7.46
N TRP A 113 2.36 4.26 8.00
CA TRP A 113 3.24 4.46 9.14
C TRP A 113 4.72 4.34 8.74
N GLY A 114 5.05 4.69 7.49
CA GLY A 114 6.41 4.72 6.97
C GLY A 114 6.90 3.37 6.47
N GLN A 115 7.12 2.41 7.36
CA GLN A 115 7.52 1.05 6.96
C GLN A 115 6.34 0.08 6.94
N ARG A 116 5.18 0.50 7.43
CA ARG A 116 3.95 -0.30 7.46
C ARG A 116 2.83 0.43 6.77
N SER A 117 1.99 -0.33 6.09
CA SER A 117 0.70 0.13 5.61
C SER A 117 -0.38 -0.88 5.98
N VAL A 118 -1.57 -0.35 6.26
CA VAL A 118 -2.76 -1.17 6.41
C VAL A 118 -3.79 -0.64 5.43
N ARG A 119 -4.17 -1.48 4.47
CA ARG A 119 -5.21 -1.19 3.50
C ARG A 119 -6.49 -1.92 3.90
N ILE A 120 -7.59 -1.19 3.88
CA ILE A 120 -8.91 -1.74 4.19
C ILE A 120 -9.82 -1.46 3.00
N GLU A 121 -10.51 -2.47 2.51
CA GLU A 121 -11.58 -2.35 1.52
C GLU A 121 -12.89 -2.74 2.20
N GLY A 122 -13.96 -1.98 2.00
CA GLY A 122 -15.20 -2.27 2.68
C GLY A 122 -16.35 -1.32 2.37
N VAL A 123 -17.43 -1.45 3.13
CA VAL A 123 -18.70 -0.73 2.95
C VAL A 123 -18.84 0.35 4.01
N ALA A 124 -19.02 1.61 3.59
CA ALA A 124 -19.27 2.74 4.46
C ALA A 124 -20.76 2.92 4.74
N GLU A 125 -21.13 2.92 6.03
CA GLU A 125 -22.48 3.16 6.51
C GLU A 125 -22.50 4.34 7.48
N LYS A 126 -23.61 5.07 7.59
CA LYS A 126 -23.74 6.12 8.60
C LYS A 126 -23.76 5.48 10.00
N VAL A 127 -23.02 6.07 10.93
CA VAL A 127 -23.17 5.76 12.36
C VAL A 127 -24.50 6.29 12.87
N SER A 128 -24.91 5.87 14.07
CA SER A 128 -26.17 6.35 14.65
C SER A 128 -26.15 7.85 14.91
N GLU A 129 -27.34 8.47 15.03
CA GLU A 129 -27.44 9.89 15.36
C GLU A 129 -26.91 10.15 16.78
N GLU A 130 -27.09 9.19 17.67
CA GLU A 130 -26.56 9.17 19.04
C GLU A 130 -25.03 9.12 19.02
N GLU A 131 -24.41 8.17 18.30
CA GLU A 131 -22.95 8.07 18.14
C GLU A 131 -22.38 9.39 17.55
N SER A 132 -23.07 9.95 16.55
CA SER A 132 -22.70 11.25 15.96
C SER A 132 -22.78 12.41 16.94
N THR A 133 -23.82 12.44 17.78
CA THR A 133 -24.06 13.51 18.77
C THR A 133 -23.07 13.43 19.92
N GLU A 134 -22.82 12.23 20.43
CA GLU A 134 -21.84 11.98 21.49
C GLU A 134 -20.44 12.42 21.04
N TYR A 135 -19.99 11.97 19.87
CA TYR A 135 -18.69 12.38 19.36
C TYR A 135 -18.65 13.87 19.00
N TYR A 136 -19.74 14.48 18.49
CA TYR A 136 -19.78 15.92 18.26
C TYR A 136 -19.55 16.70 19.57
N ASN A 137 -20.21 16.30 20.65
CA ASN A 137 -20.16 16.97 21.94
C ASN A 137 -18.80 16.87 22.64
N SER A 138 -18.04 15.80 22.39
CA SER A 138 -16.67 15.66 22.91
C SER A 138 -15.65 16.59 22.25
N ARG A 139 -15.98 17.18 21.09
CA ARG A 139 -15.06 18.06 20.34
C ARG A 139 -14.88 19.42 21.04
N PRO A 140 -13.68 20.03 20.95
CA PRO A 140 -13.45 21.39 21.42
C PRO A 140 -14.46 22.38 20.85
N LYS A 141 -14.83 23.41 21.63
CA LYS A 141 -15.84 24.41 21.24
C LYS A 141 -15.59 24.98 19.84
N GLY A 142 -14.35 25.36 19.53
CA GLY A 142 -13.99 25.87 18.20
C GLY A 142 -14.18 24.87 17.05
N SER A 143 -13.95 23.58 17.29
CA SER A 143 -14.21 22.54 16.29
C SER A 143 -15.71 22.31 16.05
N ARG A 144 -16.53 22.44 17.10
CA ARG A 144 -18.00 22.40 16.99
C ARG A 144 -18.55 23.58 16.20
N LEU A 145 -18.07 24.80 16.49
CA LEU A 145 -18.41 26.01 15.73
C LEU A 145 -17.94 25.93 14.27
N GLY A 146 -16.72 25.45 14.04
CA GLY A 146 -16.17 25.28 12.69
C GLY A 146 -16.96 24.28 11.84
N ALA A 147 -17.62 23.29 12.46
CA ALA A 147 -18.50 22.38 11.74
C ALA A 147 -19.81 23.04 11.28
N TRP A 148 -20.31 24.05 12.01
CA TRP A 148 -21.43 24.89 11.55
C TRP A 148 -21.00 25.87 10.47
N ALA A 149 -19.86 26.55 10.65
CA ALA A 149 -19.41 27.60 9.75
C ALA A 149 -18.97 27.09 8.36
N SER A 150 -18.58 25.82 8.24
CA SER A 150 -17.98 25.28 7.02
C SER A 150 -18.92 24.40 6.21
N HIS A 151 -19.38 24.92 5.07
CA HIS A 151 -19.95 24.13 3.97
C HIS A 151 -18.84 23.37 3.23
N GLN A 152 -18.37 22.27 3.81
CA GLN A 152 -17.19 21.56 3.34
C GLN A 152 -17.33 21.13 1.88
N SER A 153 -16.35 21.50 1.03
CA SER A 153 -16.29 21.24 -0.42
C SER A 153 -17.06 22.23 -1.31
N SER A 154 -17.66 23.29 -0.76
CA SER A 154 -18.19 24.40 -1.57
C SER A 154 -17.06 25.37 -1.97
N VAL A 155 -17.20 25.99 -3.14
CA VAL A 155 -16.28 27.07 -3.55
C VAL A 155 -16.58 28.30 -2.69
N LEU A 156 -15.56 28.81 -2.00
CA LEU A 156 -15.66 30.08 -1.28
C LEU A 156 -15.07 31.20 -2.14
N PRO A 157 -15.76 32.34 -2.30
CA PRO A 157 -15.24 33.47 -3.09
C PRO A 157 -14.03 34.12 -2.41
N SER A 158 -13.92 34.03 -1.08
CA SER A 158 -12.75 34.42 -0.30
C SER A 158 -12.80 33.79 1.09
N ARG A 159 -11.79 34.05 1.92
CA ARG A 159 -11.74 33.61 3.32
C ARG A 159 -12.74 34.36 4.23
N LYS A 160 -13.12 35.61 3.88
CA LYS A 160 -13.94 36.49 4.73
C LYS A 160 -15.29 35.89 5.15
N PRO A 161 -16.10 35.30 4.25
CA PRO A 161 -17.40 34.75 4.63
C PRO A 161 -17.31 33.65 5.70
N LEU A 162 -16.27 32.81 5.66
CA LEU A 162 -16.05 31.78 6.67
C LEU A 162 -15.70 32.37 8.03
N GLU A 163 -14.87 33.42 8.06
CA GLU A 163 -14.48 34.11 9.29
C GLU A 163 -15.64 34.89 9.91
N GLU A 164 -16.44 35.55 9.07
CA GLU A 164 -17.65 36.27 9.49
C GLU A 164 -18.67 35.31 10.10
N GLU A 165 -18.93 34.18 9.44
CA GLU A 165 -19.86 33.16 9.95
C GLU A 165 -19.34 32.53 11.24
N TYR A 166 -18.04 32.21 11.32
CA TYR A 166 -17.45 31.69 12.55
C TYR A 166 -17.59 32.69 13.71
N LYS A 167 -17.29 33.98 13.51
CA LYS A 167 -17.44 35.02 14.53
C LYS A 167 -18.89 35.21 14.95
N ARG A 168 -19.83 35.16 13.99
CA ARG A 168 -21.27 35.23 14.26
C ARG A 168 -21.69 34.10 15.20
N LEU A 169 -21.30 32.87 14.89
CA LEU A 169 -21.57 31.69 15.71
C LEU A 169 -20.86 31.75 17.07
N GLU A 170 -19.62 32.24 17.12
CA GLU A 170 -18.87 32.42 18.37
C GLU A 170 -19.60 33.39 19.32
N HIS A 171 -20.14 34.49 18.79
CA HIS A 171 -20.95 35.44 19.55
C HIS A 171 -22.31 34.84 19.96
N GLU A 172 -23.01 34.16 19.04
CA GLU A 172 -24.29 33.50 19.31
C GLU A 172 -24.19 32.45 20.42
N TYR A 173 -23.15 31.61 20.39
CA TYR A 173 -22.91 30.55 21.35
C TYR A 173 -21.92 30.95 22.47
N ALA A 174 -21.72 32.25 22.71
CA ALA A 174 -20.79 32.72 23.74
C ALA A 174 -21.18 32.22 25.14
N HIS A 175 -22.48 32.30 25.46
CA HIS A 175 -23.07 31.93 26.75
C HIS A 175 -23.98 30.70 26.70
N ALA A 176 -24.00 29.98 25.57
CA ALA A 176 -24.81 28.79 25.43
C ALA A 176 -24.19 27.61 26.17
N ASP A 177 -25.00 26.86 26.93
CA ASP A 177 -24.59 25.65 27.63
C ASP A 177 -24.23 24.51 26.65
N ALA A 178 -24.84 24.52 25.46
CA ALA A 178 -24.59 23.55 24.40
C ALA A 178 -24.60 24.19 23.01
N ILE A 179 -23.76 23.66 22.12
CA ILE A 179 -23.83 23.91 20.69
C ILE A 179 -24.46 22.66 20.07
N PRO A 180 -25.63 22.73 19.43
CA PRO A 180 -26.25 21.56 18.83
C PRO A 180 -25.42 21.04 17.66
N LYS A 181 -25.46 19.72 17.41
CA LYS A 181 -24.84 19.12 16.23
C LYS A 181 -25.58 19.60 14.97
N PRO A 182 -24.89 20.05 13.91
CA PRO A 182 -25.55 20.34 12.64
C PRO A 182 -26.19 19.08 12.04
N PRO A 183 -27.38 19.17 11.40
CA PRO A 183 -28.05 18.01 10.80
C PRO A 183 -27.26 17.38 9.64
N PHE A 184 -26.39 18.16 9.01
CA PHE A 184 -25.49 17.72 7.94
C PHE A 184 -24.15 17.16 8.45
N TRP A 185 -23.96 16.98 9.76
CA TRP A 185 -22.71 16.48 10.32
C TRP A 185 -22.91 15.15 11.05
N GLY A 186 -21.99 14.20 10.83
CA GLY A 186 -22.00 12.93 11.53
C GLY A 186 -20.90 11.98 11.06
N GLY A 187 -20.99 10.72 11.51
CA GLY A 187 -19.99 9.69 11.24
C GLY A 187 -20.35 8.75 10.09
N PHE A 188 -19.30 8.13 9.54
CA PHE A 188 -19.38 6.91 8.77
C PHE A 188 -18.53 5.83 9.44
N ARG A 189 -19.04 4.60 9.46
CA ARG A 189 -18.33 3.39 9.81
C ARG A 189 -18.05 2.59 8.54
N VAL A 190 -16.79 2.24 8.33
CA VAL A 190 -16.36 1.35 7.24
C VAL A 190 -16.27 -0.06 7.78
N LYS A 191 -17.21 -0.92 7.38
CA LYS A 191 -17.19 -2.35 7.66
C LYS A 191 -16.18 -3.02 6.71
N PRO A 192 -15.08 -3.59 7.22
CA PRO A 192 -14.05 -4.18 6.37
C PRO A 192 -14.56 -5.48 5.74
N GLU A 193 -14.31 -5.64 4.44
CA GLU A 193 -14.43 -6.89 3.70
C GLU A 193 -13.04 -7.51 3.49
N VAL A 194 -12.02 -6.67 3.33
CA VAL A 194 -10.61 -7.07 3.22
C VAL A 194 -9.76 -6.14 4.10
N ILE A 195 -8.80 -6.72 4.82
CA ILE A 195 -7.74 -6.00 5.51
C ILE A 195 -6.41 -6.58 5.05
N GLU A 196 -5.60 -5.77 4.37
CA GLU A 196 -4.27 -6.11 3.90
C GLU A 196 -3.23 -5.42 4.80
N PHE A 197 -2.31 -6.22 5.34
CA PHE A 197 -1.18 -5.75 6.12
C PHE A 197 0.07 -5.83 5.27
N TRP A 198 0.72 -4.69 5.08
CA TRP A 198 1.95 -4.61 4.32
C TRP A 198 3.06 -4.00 5.18
N GLN A 199 4.24 -4.59 5.09
CA GLN A 199 5.45 -4.15 5.78
C GLN A 199 6.53 -4.07 4.71
N GLU A 200 7.28 -2.96 4.66
CA GLU A 200 8.47 -2.84 3.83
C GLU A 200 9.55 -3.75 4.41
N TRP A 201 10.22 -4.49 3.52
CA TRP A 201 11.39 -5.30 3.86
C TRP A 201 12.63 -4.65 3.28
N SER A 202 13.70 -4.61 4.07
CA SER A 202 15.02 -4.38 3.50
C SER A 202 15.41 -5.62 2.68
N SER A 203 15.90 -5.42 1.45
CA SER A 203 16.51 -6.51 0.66
C SER A 203 17.67 -7.16 1.39
N LYS A 204 18.30 -6.46 2.34
CA LYS A 204 19.31 -7.02 3.23
C LYS A 204 18.76 -8.04 4.20
N GLU A 205 17.46 -8.01 4.55
CA GLU A 205 16.83 -8.85 5.58
C GLU A 205 16.06 -10.04 5.01
N LEU A 206 15.74 -10.01 3.70
CA LEU A 206 14.98 -11.04 2.99
C LEU A 206 15.59 -12.45 3.07
N LEU A 207 16.91 -12.56 2.93
CA LEU A 207 17.64 -13.83 3.05
C LEU A 207 18.22 -13.95 4.46
N GLN A 208 18.00 -15.02 5.19
CA GLN A 208 18.61 -15.31 6.48
C GLN A 208 19.86 -16.20 6.34
N ASN A 209 20.65 -16.29 7.41
CA ASN A 209 21.76 -17.23 7.45
C ASN A 209 21.25 -18.68 7.39
N GLY A 210 21.83 -19.46 6.49
CA GLY A 210 21.44 -20.84 6.25
C GLY A 210 20.32 -21.02 5.22
N ASP A 211 19.78 -19.93 4.67
CA ASP A 211 18.75 -20.03 3.63
C ASP A 211 19.29 -20.74 2.38
N GLU A 212 18.45 -21.61 1.82
CA GLU A 212 18.67 -22.23 0.53
C GLU A 212 17.96 -21.44 -0.56
N VAL A 213 18.74 -20.99 -1.55
CA VAL A 213 18.28 -20.21 -2.70
C VAL A 213 18.49 -21.04 -3.96
N VAL A 214 17.41 -21.28 -4.70
CA VAL A 214 17.48 -21.93 -6.00
C VAL A 214 17.49 -20.87 -7.09
N ILE A 215 18.52 -20.88 -7.93
CA ILE A 215 18.61 -20.06 -9.13
C ILE A 215 18.24 -20.97 -10.30
N LEU A 216 17.07 -20.74 -10.87
CA LEU A 216 16.55 -21.51 -11.98
C LEU A 216 16.59 -20.67 -13.25
N TYR A 217 17.31 -21.14 -14.26
CA TYR A 217 17.32 -20.55 -15.59
C TYR A 217 16.46 -21.39 -16.52
N CYS A 218 15.43 -20.79 -17.12
CA CYS A 218 14.54 -21.50 -18.05
C CYS A 218 14.90 -21.14 -19.49
N VAL A 219 15.30 -22.14 -20.27
CA VAL A 219 15.52 -22.03 -21.72
C VAL A 219 14.20 -22.40 -22.42
N PRO A 220 13.63 -21.55 -23.28
CA PRO A 220 12.44 -21.91 -24.01
C PRO A 220 12.70 -23.10 -24.97
N ASP A 221 11.65 -23.85 -25.29
CA ASP A 221 11.74 -24.93 -26.28
C ASP A 221 12.15 -24.40 -27.66
N ALA A 222 12.91 -25.19 -28.42
CA ALA A 222 13.39 -24.85 -29.76
C ALA A 222 12.29 -24.82 -30.84
N GLU A 223 11.09 -25.36 -30.54
CA GLU A 223 9.95 -25.28 -31.45
C GLU A 223 9.19 -23.96 -31.26
N PRO A 224 8.59 -23.40 -32.34
CA PRO A 224 7.72 -22.25 -32.22
C PRO A 224 6.45 -22.69 -31.48
N ASN A 225 6.50 -22.60 -30.15
CA ASN A 225 5.31 -22.76 -29.33
C ASN A 225 4.44 -21.51 -29.58
N ILE A 226 3.61 -21.58 -30.63
CA ILE A 226 2.47 -20.70 -30.82
C ILE A 226 1.41 -21.17 -29.81
N ASP A 227 1.71 -20.96 -28.53
CA ASP A 227 0.70 -20.92 -27.50
C ASP A 227 0.59 -19.47 -27.06
N THR A 228 -0.54 -18.85 -27.40
CA THR A 228 -0.74 -17.39 -27.42
C THR A 228 -0.81 -16.74 -26.03
N ASP A 229 -0.48 -17.47 -24.97
CA ASP A 229 -0.32 -16.97 -23.60
C ASP A 229 1.16 -16.83 -23.17
N SER A 230 2.10 -17.18 -24.06
CA SER A 230 3.54 -16.98 -23.84
C SER A 230 3.95 -15.53 -24.16
N ILE A 231 4.47 -14.80 -23.17
CA ILE A 231 5.09 -13.47 -23.35
C ILE A 231 6.46 -13.51 -24.10
N PHE A 232 6.84 -14.66 -24.68
CA PHE A 232 8.20 -14.91 -25.16
C PHE A 232 8.29 -15.01 -26.70
N MET A 233 9.24 -14.28 -27.30
CA MET A 233 9.61 -14.43 -28.72
C MET A 233 10.84 -15.35 -28.87
N PRO A 234 10.85 -16.30 -29.81
CA PRO A 234 11.99 -17.19 -30.02
C PRO A 234 13.22 -16.45 -30.58
N SER A 235 14.38 -16.81 -30.05
CA SER A 235 15.72 -16.38 -30.50
C SER A 235 16.06 -17.04 -31.84
N ALA A 236 16.41 -16.24 -32.84
CA ALA A 236 16.91 -16.74 -34.11
C ALA A 236 18.43 -17.01 -34.01
N ASN A 237 18.85 -18.25 -34.33
CA ASN A 237 20.20 -18.67 -34.75
C ASN A 237 21.25 -19.09 -33.71
N THR A 238 20.90 -19.60 -32.53
CA THR A 238 21.83 -20.42 -31.73
C THR A 238 21.22 -21.78 -31.41
N GLY A 239 21.96 -22.87 -31.65
CA GLY A 239 21.46 -24.21 -31.32
C GLY A 239 21.18 -24.33 -29.82
N GLN A 240 20.11 -25.01 -29.45
CA GLN A 240 19.59 -25.11 -28.08
C GLN A 240 20.65 -25.55 -27.05
N GLU A 241 21.58 -26.43 -27.44
CA GLU A 241 22.69 -26.86 -26.58
C GLU A 241 23.65 -25.71 -26.23
N ALA A 242 23.94 -24.81 -27.18
CA ALA A 242 24.78 -23.65 -26.93
C ALA A 242 24.09 -22.62 -26.03
N GLU A 243 22.76 -22.49 -26.16
CA GLU A 243 21.95 -21.62 -25.30
C GLU A 243 21.88 -22.14 -23.85
N ILE A 244 21.71 -23.46 -23.66
CA ILE A 244 21.76 -24.11 -22.36
C ILE A 244 23.14 -23.94 -21.71
N ALA A 245 24.22 -24.14 -22.47
CA ALA A 245 25.58 -23.98 -21.95
C ALA A 245 25.90 -22.51 -21.56
N GLU A 246 25.43 -21.56 -22.36
CA GLU A 246 25.55 -20.13 -22.07
C GLU A 246 24.73 -19.75 -20.82
N ALA A 247 23.49 -20.24 -20.71
CA ALA A 247 22.61 -20.07 -19.56
C ALA A 247 23.23 -20.63 -18.27
N ALA A 248 23.81 -21.83 -18.31
CA ALA A 248 24.46 -22.46 -17.15
C ALA A 248 25.64 -21.62 -16.65
N LYS A 249 26.47 -21.11 -17.57
CA LYS A 249 27.60 -20.24 -17.22
C LYS A 249 27.12 -18.94 -16.57
N PHE A 250 26.05 -18.34 -17.10
CA PHE A 250 25.46 -17.13 -16.51
C PHE A 250 24.87 -17.40 -15.12
N ALA A 251 24.14 -18.50 -14.95
CA ALA A 251 23.50 -18.85 -13.69
C ALA A 251 24.54 -19.09 -12.58
N GLU A 252 25.63 -19.79 -12.88
CA GLU A 252 26.75 -19.98 -11.95
C GLU A 252 27.48 -18.67 -11.61
N GLN A 253 27.74 -17.81 -12.60
CA GLN A 253 28.35 -16.50 -12.36
C GLN A 253 27.49 -15.64 -11.43
N TRP A 254 26.17 -15.69 -11.59
CA TRP A 254 25.23 -15.00 -10.72
C TRP A 254 25.14 -15.61 -9.32
N ALA A 255 25.17 -16.94 -9.19
CA ALA A 255 25.25 -17.61 -7.90
C ALA A 255 26.48 -17.15 -7.11
N SER A 256 27.64 -17.03 -7.77
CA SER A 256 28.86 -16.47 -7.17
C SER A 256 28.68 -15.01 -6.77
N THR A 257 28.14 -14.18 -7.67
CA THR A 257 27.90 -12.74 -7.42
C THR A 257 26.96 -12.52 -6.24
N LEU A 258 25.89 -13.32 -6.14
CA LEU A 258 24.92 -13.28 -5.06
C LEU A 258 25.56 -13.69 -3.73
N LYS A 259 26.31 -14.80 -3.70
CA LYS A 259 27.06 -15.24 -2.51
C LYS A 259 28.03 -14.17 -2.04
N GLU A 260 28.82 -13.59 -2.93
CA GLU A 260 29.78 -12.53 -2.59
C GLU A 260 29.09 -11.26 -2.05
N ALA A 261 27.98 -10.85 -2.66
CA ALA A 261 27.21 -9.69 -2.22
C ALA A 261 26.59 -9.91 -0.83
N LEU A 262 26.12 -11.12 -0.53
CA LEU A 262 25.52 -11.45 0.75
C LEU A 262 26.57 -11.70 1.85
N GLN A 263 27.71 -12.33 1.51
CA GLN A 263 28.85 -12.46 2.43
C GLN A 263 29.36 -11.09 2.89
N LYS A 264 29.41 -10.09 1.98
CA LYS A 264 29.74 -8.69 2.35
C LYS A 264 28.76 -8.07 3.36
N ASN A 265 27.57 -8.66 3.52
CA ASN A 265 26.56 -8.27 4.51
C ASN A 265 26.47 -9.27 5.68
N ASN A 266 27.51 -10.09 5.92
CA ASN A 266 27.56 -11.15 6.94
C ASN A 266 26.44 -12.19 6.81
N LYS A 267 26.04 -12.49 5.56
CA LYS A 267 25.03 -13.50 5.26
C LYS A 267 25.61 -14.69 4.52
N GLU A 268 25.40 -15.89 5.06
CA GLU A 268 25.76 -17.17 4.45
C GLU A 268 24.50 -17.87 3.93
N ILE A 269 24.43 -18.05 2.62
CA ILE A 269 23.35 -18.80 1.96
C ILE A 269 23.93 -19.99 1.19
N THR A 270 23.13 -21.02 1.01
CA THR A 270 23.42 -22.09 0.04
C THR A 270 22.73 -21.74 -1.27
N THR A 271 23.42 -21.90 -2.39
CA THR A 271 22.80 -21.74 -3.71
C THR A 271 22.78 -23.08 -4.44
N GLN A 272 21.64 -23.44 -5.01
CA GLN A 272 21.55 -24.47 -6.04
C GLN A 272 21.28 -23.80 -7.37
N VAL A 273 22.00 -24.19 -8.42
CA VAL A 273 21.82 -23.65 -9.76
C VAL A 273 21.28 -24.76 -10.65
N ASP A 274 20.26 -24.46 -11.44
CA ASP A 274 19.74 -25.38 -12.44
C ASP A 274 19.36 -24.66 -13.73
N VAL A 275 19.48 -25.39 -14.83
CA VAL A 275 19.07 -24.94 -16.16
C VAL A 275 18.16 -26.00 -16.75
N ASP A 276 16.91 -25.62 -16.99
CA ASP A 276 15.93 -26.50 -17.60
C ASP A 276 15.34 -25.89 -18.87
N VAL A 277 14.85 -26.77 -19.73
CA VAL A 277 14.15 -26.41 -20.96
C VAL A 277 12.65 -26.51 -20.73
N GLY A 278 11.91 -25.47 -21.16
CA GLY A 278 10.45 -25.46 -21.15
C GLY A 278 9.84 -24.22 -20.50
N SER A 279 8.55 -24.29 -20.19
CA SER A 279 7.82 -23.16 -19.60
C SER A 279 8.21 -22.95 -18.12
N PRO A 280 8.50 -21.69 -17.70
CA PRO A 280 8.92 -21.38 -16.33
C PRO A 280 7.96 -21.87 -15.24
N GLY A 281 6.64 -21.75 -15.44
CA GLY A 281 5.64 -22.07 -14.41
C GLY A 281 5.72 -23.53 -13.92
N PRO A 282 5.53 -24.53 -14.79
CA PRO A 282 5.66 -25.93 -14.43
C PRO A 282 7.03 -26.30 -13.86
N LEU A 283 8.11 -25.75 -14.41
CA LEU A 283 9.47 -26.02 -13.94
C LEU A 283 9.69 -25.50 -12.52
N ILE A 284 9.22 -24.29 -12.20
CA ILE A 284 9.25 -23.75 -10.84
C ILE A 284 8.52 -24.70 -9.88
N CYS A 285 7.30 -25.13 -10.21
CA CYS A 285 6.53 -26.05 -9.35
C CYS A 285 7.28 -27.37 -9.09
N LEU A 286 7.89 -27.96 -10.13
CA LEU A 286 8.69 -29.17 -10.01
C LEU A 286 9.92 -28.98 -9.12
N LYS A 287 10.66 -27.88 -9.29
CA LYS A 287 11.85 -27.60 -8.47
C LYS A 287 11.50 -27.28 -7.02
N VAL A 288 10.43 -26.53 -6.79
CA VAL A 288 9.93 -26.24 -5.45
C VAL A 288 9.56 -27.54 -4.73
N GLN A 289 8.88 -28.47 -5.39
CA GLN A 289 8.57 -29.78 -4.80
C GLN A 289 9.83 -30.63 -4.54
N LYS A 290 10.79 -30.60 -5.45
CA LYS A 290 12.02 -31.41 -5.35
C LYS A 290 12.96 -30.91 -4.25
N TRP A 291 13.07 -29.60 -4.09
CA TRP A 291 14.12 -28.98 -3.28
C TRP A 291 13.60 -28.20 -2.07
N SER A 292 12.30 -27.91 -2.02
CA SER A 292 11.68 -27.13 -0.95
C SER A 292 12.49 -25.87 -0.57
N PRO A 293 12.98 -25.08 -1.55
CA PRO A 293 13.82 -23.93 -1.26
C PRO A 293 12.97 -22.83 -0.62
N ARG A 294 13.60 -21.99 0.21
CA ARG A 294 12.92 -20.80 0.77
C ARG A 294 12.66 -19.75 -0.30
N PHE A 295 13.57 -19.64 -1.26
CA PHE A 295 13.49 -18.69 -2.37
C PHE A 295 13.83 -19.33 -3.72
N VAL A 296 13.07 -18.95 -4.73
CA VAL A 296 13.38 -19.24 -6.13
C VAL A 296 13.65 -17.93 -6.86
N ILE A 297 14.81 -17.87 -7.53
CA ILE A 297 15.23 -16.77 -8.38
C ILE A 297 15.15 -17.26 -9.83
N LEU A 298 14.25 -16.66 -10.62
CA LEU A 298 14.08 -17.01 -12.03
C LEU A 298 14.89 -16.08 -12.94
N GLY A 299 15.73 -16.66 -13.80
CA GLY A 299 16.38 -15.98 -14.92
C GLY A 299 15.80 -16.40 -16.27
N THR A 300 15.67 -15.47 -17.21
CA THR A 300 15.24 -15.73 -18.59
C THR A 300 16.25 -15.19 -19.61
N HIS A 301 16.34 -15.82 -20.79
CA HIS A 301 17.20 -15.35 -21.87
C HIS A 301 16.91 -13.90 -22.28
N GLY A 302 17.96 -13.10 -22.34
CA GLY A 302 17.95 -11.75 -22.91
C GLY A 302 19.36 -11.19 -22.98
N ARG A 303 19.95 -11.15 -24.19
CA ARG A 303 21.27 -10.56 -24.50
C ARG A 303 21.33 -9.03 -24.35
N GLY A 304 20.48 -8.44 -23.53
CA GLY A 304 20.52 -7.03 -23.18
C GLY A 304 19.90 -6.83 -21.82
N LEU A 305 20.73 -6.43 -20.84
CA LEU A 305 20.42 -5.57 -19.68
C LEU A 305 18.94 -5.47 -19.20
N VAL A 306 18.21 -6.58 -19.11
CA VAL A 306 16.91 -6.64 -18.42
C VAL A 306 17.18 -7.30 -17.08
N SER A 307 17.26 -6.47 -16.05
CA SER A 307 17.59 -6.79 -14.65
C SER A 307 16.39 -7.24 -13.82
N ASN A 308 15.32 -7.73 -14.46
CA ASN A 308 14.08 -8.03 -13.75
C ASN A 308 14.08 -9.50 -13.32
N TRP A 309 14.28 -9.69 -12.02
CA TRP A 309 14.16 -10.98 -11.34
C TRP A 309 12.82 -11.04 -10.63
N LEU A 310 12.13 -12.18 -10.71
CA LEU A 310 11.05 -12.51 -9.80
C LEU A 310 11.66 -13.30 -8.65
N MET A 311 11.66 -12.68 -7.47
CA MET A 311 11.98 -13.35 -6.23
C MET A 311 10.66 -13.66 -5.53
N GLY A 312 10.27 -14.93 -5.56
CA GLY A 312 9.13 -15.42 -4.80
C GLY A 312 9.61 -16.09 -3.53
N SER A 313 9.03 -15.75 -2.37
CA SER A 313 9.11 -16.61 -1.19
C SER A 313 8.17 -17.80 -1.41
N VAL A 314 8.64 -19.02 -1.14
CA VAL A 314 7.77 -20.20 -1.09
C VAL A 314 7.11 -20.21 0.29
N SER A 315 5.92 -19.64 0.43
CA SER A 315 5.08 -19.87 1.62
C SER A 315 4.45 -21.26 1.48
N GLN A 316 4.60 -22.13 2.49
CA GLN A 316 3.75 -23.31 2.63
C GLN A 316 2.38 -22.93 3.17
#